data_AF-A0A0A8WLP0-F1
#
_entry.id   AF-A0A0A8WLP0-F1
#
_cell.length_a   1.000
_cell.length_b   1.000
_cell.length_c   1.000
_cell.angle_alpha   90.00
_cell.angle_beta   90.00
_cell.angle_gamma   90.00
#
_symmetry.space_group_name_H-M   'P 1'
#
loop_
_entity.id
_entity.type
_entity.pdbx_description
1 polymer ?
#
loop_
_entity_poly.entity_id
_entity_poly.type
_entity_poly.pdbx_seq_one_letter_code
_entity_poly.pdbx_strand_id
1 'polypeptide(L)'
;MKLEEAVATFQPVSQKALKRLVDDGLISEPLTDSDQHTLSVLCQIWSSEWYVAQMNMTFKPDKRALMLAFPNFGKIERYILNSYLPDEFKQKSRVSVMEVSTRIREFFHIEYPEFKILRIRQIAYNMLRNRRGETRKLFLALSALERKSSQKRLEKSVKKSK
;
A
#
# COMPACT_ATOMS: atom_id res chain seq x y z
N MET A 1 20.68 23.17 -5.23
CA MET A 1 21.26 21.79 -5.19
C MET A 1 20.82 21.01 -6.43
N LYS A 2 21.68 20.18 -7.05
CA LYS A 2 21.29 19.33 -8.20
C LYS A 2 20.50 18.10 -7.73
N LEU A 3 19.64 17.54 -8.58
CA LEU A 3 18.86 16.34 -8.23
C LEU A 3 19.73 15.14 -7.84
N GLU A 4 20.89 14.98 -8.47
CA GLU A 4 21.83 13.88 -8.18
C GLU A 4 22.35 13.92 -6.74
N GLU A 5 22.69 15.11 -6.26
CA GLU A 5 23.12 15.36 -4.87
C GLU A 5 21.94 15.18 -3.91
N ALA A 6 20.75 15.65 -4.30
CA ALA A 6 19.54 15.57 -3.49
C ALA A 6 19.13 14.13 -3.16
N VAL A 7 19.36 13.17 -4.06
CA VAL A 7 19.07 11.74 -3.80
C VAL A 7 19.87 11.21 -2.61
N ALA A 8 21.12 11.64 -2.45
CA ALA A 8 21.95 11.22 -1.32
C ALA A 8 21.54 11.92 -0.02
N THR A 9 21.18 13.20 -0.10
CA THR A 9 20.84 14.02 1.08
C THR A 9 19.45 13.72 1.65
N PHE A 10 18.44 13.53 0.79
CA PHE A 10 17.03 13.45 1.19
C PHE A 10 16.47 12.02 1.17
N GLN A 11 17.14 11.08 1.83
CA GLN A 11 16.58 9.74 2.06
C GLN A 11 15.36 9.83 2.99
N PRO A 12 14.27 9.07 2.74
CA PRO A 12 14.10 7.98 1.78
C PRO A 12 13.51 8.39 0.40
N VAL A 13 13.54 9.67 0.02
CA VAL A 13 12.93 10.13 -1.24
C VAL A 13 13.75 9.65 -2.44
N SER A 14 13.19 8.71 -3.20
CA SER A 14 13.87 8.11 -4.36
C SER A 14 14.07 9.11 -5.52
N GLN A 15 15.06 8.87 -6.38
CA GLN A 15 15.28 9.67 -7.60
C GLN A 15 14.03 9.76 -8.50
N LYS A 16 13.25 8.68 -8.60
CA LYS A 16 12.01 8.68 -9.38
C LYS A 16 10.97 9.63 -8.79
N ALA A 17 10.87 9.67 -7.46
CA ALA A 17 9.97 10.59 -6.77
C ALA A 17 10.43 12.05 -6.96
N LEU A 18 11.73 12.33 -6.81
CA LEU A 18 12.28 13.67 -7.04
C LEU A 18 12.03 14.17 -8.48
N LYS A 19 12.31 13.34 -9.49
CA LYS A 19 12.00 13.69 -10.90
C LYS A 19 10.52 13.97 -11.09
N ARG A 20 9.65 13.14 -10.49
CA ARG A 20 8.22 13.35 -10.57
C ARG A 20 7.77 14.65 -9.91
N LEU A 21 8.37 15.04 -8.78
CA LEU A 21 8.09 16.32 -8.12
C LEU A 21 8.48 17.51 -9.00
N VAL A 22 9.57 17.41 -9.76
CA VAL A 22 9.97 18.44 -10.74
C VAL A 22 8.99 18.47 -11.91
N ASP A 23 8.66 17.31 -12.49
CA ASP A 23 7.71 17.20 -13.60
C ASP A 23 6.31 17.75 -13.23
N ASP A 24 5.89 17.54 -11.98
CA ASP A 24 4.62 18.06 -11.44
C ASP A 24 4.73 19.54 -11.00
N GLY A 25 5.89 20.18 -11.11
CA GLY A 25 6.13 21.58 -10.76
C GLY A 25 6.12 21.89 -9.27
N LEU A 26 6.29 20.87 -8.41
CA LEU A 26 6.26 21.01 -6.95
C LEU A 26 7.60 21.46 -6.35
N ILE A 27 8.70 21.21 -7.06
CA ILE A 27 10.05 21.68 -6.73
C ILE A 27 10.76 22.10 -8.01
N SER A 28 11.78 22.95 -7.90
CA SER A 28 12.56 23.41 -9.06
C SER A 28 13.76 22.51 -9.36
N GLU A 29 14.24 22.52 -10.61
CA GLU A 29 15.54 21.99 -10.96
C GLU A 29 16.40 23.11 -11.58
N PRO A 30 17.48 23.57 -10.90
CA PRO A 30 18.02 23.09 -9.63
C PRO A 30 17.16 23.46 -8.41
N LEU A 31 17.29 22.67 -7.32
CA LEU A 31 16.54 22.87 -6.08
C LEU A 31 16.92 24.19 -5.41
N THR A 32 15.91 24.98 -5.06
CA THR A 32 16.02 26.17 -4.22
C THR A 32 16.19 25.80 -2.74
N ASP A 33 16.48 26.77 -1.88
CA ASP A 33 16.55 26.53 -0.43
C ASP A 33 15.17 26.17 0.17
N SER A 34 14.10 26.73 -0.40
CA SER A 34 12.73 26.38 -0.03
C SER A 34 12.39 24.93 -0.40
N ASP A 35 12.83 24.47 -1.57
CA ASP A 35 12.66 23.09 -2.01
C ASP A 35 13.41 22.13 -1.07
N GLN A 36 14.64 22.48 -0.70
CA GLN A 36 15.46 21.71 0.23
C GLN A 36 14.81 21.62 1.63
N HIS A 37 14.27 22.73 2.14
CA HIS A 37 13.53 22.72 3.40
C HIS A 37 12.28 21.81 3.32
N THR A 38 11.53 21.92 2.22
CA THR A 38 10.34 21.09 1.96
C THR A 38 10.68 19.60 1.93
N LEU A 39 11.76 19.24 1.23
CA LEU A 39 12.23 17.86 1.16
C LEU A 39 12.71 17.35 2.52
N SER A 40 13.37 18.19 3.32
CA SER A 40 13.76 17.83 4.70
C SER A 40 12.56 17.49 5.57
N VAL A 41 11.51 18.33 5.54
CA VAL A 41 10.25 18.07 6.27
C VAL A 41 9.59 16.77 5.76
N LEU A 42 9.55 16.58 4.43
CA LEU A 42 9.02 15.37 3.82
C LEU A 42 9.77 14.11 4.30
N CYS A 43 11.09 14.16 4.35
CA CYS A 43 11.93 13.07 4.88
C CYS A 43 11.60 12.74 6.33
N GLN A 44 11.42 13.75 7.19
CA GLN A 44 11.04 13.55 8.59
C GLN A 44 9.66 12.91 8.72
N ILE A 45 8.69 13.35 7.91
CA ILE A 45 7.34 12.78 7.89
C ILE A 45 7.38 11.31 7.48
N TRP A 46 8.07 10.97 6.39
CA TRP A 46 8.14 9.59 5.89
C TRP A 46 8.99 8.65 6.74
N SER A 47 9.95 9.18 7.49
CA SER A 47 10.77 8.40 8.42
C SER A 47 10.11 8.23 9.79
N SER A 48 9.07 9.02 10.09
CA SER A 48 8.33 8.95 11.35
C SER A 48 7.21 7.91 11.26
N GLU A 49 7.33 6.87 12.08
CA GLU A 49 6.28 5.84 12.21
C GLU A 49 4.91 6.45 12.55
N TRP A 50 4.88 7.50 13.37
CA TRP A 50 3.63 8.13 13.79
C TRP A 50 2.92 8.81 12.61
N TYR A 51 3.63 9.63 11.84
CA TYR A 51 3.03 10.33 10.69
C TYR A 51 2.61 9.35 9.61
N VAL A 52 3.46 8.37 9.28
CA VAL A 52 3.13 7.30 8.32
C VAL A 52 1.89 6.52 8.76
N ALA A 53 1.77 6.20 10.06
CA ALA A 53 0.59 5.54 10.59
C ALA A 53 -0.67 6.40 10.43
N GLN A 54 -0.61 7.69 10.76
CA GLN A 54 -1.75 8.60 10.63
C GLN A 54 -2.19 8.76 9.16
N MET A 55 -1.26 8.92 8.23
CA MET A 55 -1.59 9.03 6.80
C MET A 55 -2.28 7.78 6.27
N ASN A 56 -1.85 6.60 6.73
CA ASN A 56 -2.44 5.34 6.32
C ASN A 56 -3.78 5.02 7.00
N MET A 57 -4.14 5.68 8.11
CA MET A 57 -5.37 5.41 8.86
C MET A 57 -6.65 5.63 8.07
N THR A 58 -6.61 6.43 7.00
CA THR A 58 -7.73 6.63 6.06
C THR A 58 -8.14 5.34 5.34
N PHE A 59 -7.24 4.36 5.24
CA PHE A 59 -7.52 3.07 4.63
C PHE A 59 -8.05 2.06 5.66
N LYS A 60 -8.92 1.14 5.23
CA LYS A 60 -9.36 0.02 6.07
C LYS A 60 -8.18 -0.86 6.52
N PRO A 61 -8.24 -1.47 7.72
CA PRO A 61 -7.16 -2.32 8.26
C PRO A 61 -6.59 -3.35 7.29
N ASP A 62 -7.44 -4.13 6.62
CA ASP A 62 -6.98 -5.17 5.69
C ASP A 62 -6.30 -4.58 4.44
N LYS A 63 -6.74 -3.38 4.01
CA LYS A 63 -6.11 -2.65 2.91
C LYS A 63 -4.72 -2.12 3.31
N ARG A 64 -4.55 -1.64 4.55
CA ARG A 64 -3.23 -1.25 5.08
C ARG A 64 -2.28 -2.44 5.12
N ALA A 65 -2.74 -3.58 5.62
CA ALA A 65 -1.95 -4.81 5.65
C ALA A 65 -1.50 -5.26 4.25
N LEU A 66 -2.37 -5.16 3.24
CA LEU A 66 -2.01 -5.44 1.85
C LEU A 66 -0.99 -4.45 1.28
N MET A 67 -1.11 -3.16 1.58
CA MET A 67 -0.15 -2.15 1.14
C MET A 67 1.25 -2.40 1.71
N LEU A 68 1.32 -2.78 2.99
CA LEU A 68 2.57 -3.06 3.67
C LEU A 68 3.20 -4.40 3.26
N ALA A 69 2.40 -5.44 3.05
CA ALA A 69 2.89 -6.75 2.61
C ALA A 69 3.26 -6.79 1.11
N PHE A 70 2.65 -5.93 0.29
CA PHE A 70 2.87 -5.85 -1.16
C PHE A 70 3.11 -4.39 -1.60
N PRO A 71 4.25 -3.79 -1.22
CA PRO A 71 4.54 -2.38 -1.51
C PRO A 71 4.65 -2.11 -3.02
N ASN A 72 5.12 -3.10 -3.79
CA ASN A 72 5.27 -3.01 -5.23
C ASN A 72 3.96 -3.18 -6.01
N PHE A 73 2.87 -3.57 -5.35
CA PHE A 73 1.59 -3.75 -6.02
C PHE A 73 0.85 -2.41 -6.13
N GLY A 74 0.38 -2.08 -7.32
CA GLY A 74 -0.52 -0.96 -7.55
C GLY A 74 -1.92 -1.18 -7.00
N LYS A 75 -2.81 -0.20 -7.22
CA LYS A 75 -4.22 -0.25 -6.79
C LYS A 75 -4.97 -1.46 -7.38
N ILE A 76 -4.82 -1.70 -8.69
CA ILE A 76 -5.47 -2.81 -9.40
C ILE A 76 -4.92 -4.15 -8.94
N GLU A 77 -3.60 -4.26 -8.76
CA GLU A 77 -2.94 -5.52 -8.38
C GLU A 77 -3.34 -5.95 -6.96
N ARG A 78 -3.44 -5.00 -6.02
CA ARG A 78 -3.99 -5.25 -4.68
C ARG A 78 -5.47 -5.64 -4.72
N TYR A 79 -6.26 -5.04 -5.62
CA TYR A 79 -7.67 -5.42 -5.81
C TYR A 79 -7.79 -6.87 -6.30
N ILE A 80 -6.99 -7.25 -7.30
CA ILE A 80 -6.93 -8.63 -7.81
C ILE A 80 -6.52 -9.59 -6.69
N LEU A 81 -5.45 -9.26 -5.96
CA LEU A 81 -4.97 -10.10 -4.86
C LEU A 81 -6.05 -10.31 -3.81
N ASN A 82 -6.72 -9.23 -3.39
CA ASN A 82 -7.81 -9.30 -2.42
C ASN A 82 -9.03 -10.10 -2.91
N SER A 83 -9.25 -10.16 -4.23
CA SER A 83 -10.33 -10.97 -4.82
C SER A 83 -10.12 -12.47 -4.67
N TYR A 84 -8.88 -12.91 -4.47
CA TYR A 84 -8.51 -14.33 -4.32
C TYR A 84 -8.15 -14.73 -2.89
N LEU A 85 -7.95 -13.76 -1.99
CA LEU A 85 -7.76 -14.04 -0.58
C LEU A 85 -9.11 -14.29 0.09
N PRO A 86 -9.22 -15.28 0.99
CA PRO A 86 -10.44 -15.56 1.70
C PRO A 86 -10.76 -14.39 2.65
N ASP A 87 -11.96 -13.84 2.51
CA ASP A 87 -12.60 -13.05 3.56
C ASP A 87 -13.01 -14.02 4.67
N GLU A 88 -12.78 -13.69 5.95
CA GLU A 88 -13.22 -14.52 7.08
C GLU A 88 -14.74 -14.74 7.11
N PHE A 89 -15.49 -13.91 6.38
CA PHE A 89 -16.95 -13.89 6.30
C PHE A 89 -17.52 -14.31 4.93
N LYS A 90 -16.68 -14.62 3.93
CA LYS A 90 -17.16 -15.11 2.62
C LYS A 90 -16.89 -16.59 2.46
N GLN A 91 -17.92 -17.32 2.00
CA GLN A 91 -17.75 -18.69 1.54
C GLN A 91 -16.64 -18.74 0.47
N LYS A 92 -15.88 -19.84 0.48
CA LYS A 92 -14.73 -20.11 -0.41
C LYS A 92 -15.17 -20.33 -1.88
N SER A 93 -15.94 -19.41 -2.46
CA SER A 93 -16.21 -19.45 -3.89
C SER A 93 -14.92 -19.11 -4.63
N ARG A 94 -14.51 -20.02 -5.53
CA ARG A 94 -13.37 -19.77 -6.41
C ARG A 94 -13.79 -18.73 -7.43
N VAL A 95 -13.34 -17.48 -7.22
CA VAL A 95 -13.53 -16.40 -8.19
C VAL A 95 -12.77 -16.75 -9.48
N SER A 96 -13.41 -16.63 -10.64
CA SER A 96 -12.74 -16.89 -11.91
C SER A 96 -11.88 -15.70 -12.36
N VAL A 97 -10.94 -15.93 -13.29
CA VAL A 97 -10.14 -14.82 -13.87
C VAL A 97 -11.01 -13.90 -14.71
N MET A 98 -11.97 -14.46 -15.45
CA MET A 98 -12.94 -13.71 -16.24
C MET A 98 -13.80 -12.79 -15.35
N GLU A 99 -14.25 -13.28 -14.19
CA GLU A 99 -15.01 -12.50 -13.22
C GLU A 99 -14.19 -11.34 -12.65
N VAL A 100 -12.91 -11.59 -12.31
CA VAL A 100 -12.01 -10.52 -11.87
C VAL A 100 -11.76 -9.50 -12.99
N SER A 101 -11.53 -9.96 -14.21
CA SER A 101 -11.34 -9.08 -15.38
C SER A 101 -12.55 -8.18 -15.61
N THR A 102 -13.75 -8.76 -15.57
CA THR A 102 -15.03 -8.03 -15.71
C THR A 102 -15.15 -6.96 -14.63
N ARG A 103 -14.91 -7.32 -13.36
CA ARG A 103 -14.93 -6.36 -12.24
C ARG A 103 -13.89 -5.27 -12.42
N ILE A 104 -12.70 -5.57 -12.92
CA ILE A 104 -11.69 -4.52 -13.15
C ILE A 104 -12.18 -3.53 -14.20
N ARG A 105 -12.76 -4.03 -15.30
CA ARG A 105 -13.33 -3.19 -16.35
C ARG A 105 -14.46 -2.31 -15.80
N GLU A 106 -15.33 -2.85 -14.95
CA GLU A 106 -16.45 -2.12 -14.34
C GLU A 106 -15.99 -1.05 -13.33
N PHE A 107 -15.07 -1.40 -12.41
CA PHE A 107 -14.67 -0.52 -11.31
C PHE A 107 -13.53 0.45 -11.65
N PHE A 108 -12.66 0.09 -12.58
CA PHE A 108 -11.48 0.87 -12.94
C PHE A 108 -11.52 1.41 -14.38
N HIS A 109 -12.53 1.02 -15.17
CA HIS A 109 -12.71 1.46 -16.55
C HIS A 109 -11.49 1.19 -17.44
N ILE A 110 -10.77 0.10 -17.17
CA ILE A 110 -9.54 -0.31 -17.86
C ILE A 110 -9.61 -1.79 -18.21
N GLU A 111 -9.12 -2.15 -19.40
CA GLU A 111 -8.82 -3.54 -19.74
C GLU A 111 -7.48 -3.95 -19.15
N TYR A 112 -7.49 -4.91 -18.23
CA TYR A 112 -6.28 -5.36 -17.56
C TYR A 112 -5.81 -6.70 -18.15
N PRO A 113 -4.53 -6.84 -18.51
CA PRO A 113 -4.05 -8.05 -19.17
C PRO A 113 -4.26 -9.31 -18.33
N GLU A 114 -4.89 -10.33 -18.91
CA GLU A 114 -5.28 -11.55 -18.21
C GLU A 114 -4.08 -12.29 -17.59
N PHE A 115 -2.94 -12.31 -18.29
CA PHE A 115 -1.72 -12.95 -17.78
C PHE A 115 -1.24 -12.33 -16.45
N LYS A 116 -1.47 -11.02 -16.23
CA LYS A 116 -1.15 -10.36 -14.96
C LYS A 116 -2.11 -10.80 -13.85
N ILE A 117 -3.39 -10.96 -14.17
CA ILE A 117 -4.40 -11.48 -13.24
C ILE A 117 -4.02 -12.90 -12.81
N LEU A 118 -3.66 -13.76 -13.78
CA LEU A 118 -3.21 -15.13 -13.53
C LEU A 118 -1.98 -15.18 -12.62
N ARG A 119 -0.98 -14.32 -12.86
CA ARG A 119 0.21 -14.22 -12.02
C ARG A 119 -0.13 -13.86 -10.58
N ILE A 120 -1.01 -12.88 -10.37
CA ILE A 120 -1.42 -12.47 -9.02
C ILE A 120 -2.26 -13.55 -8.33
N ARG A 121 -3.14 -14.24 -9.07
CA ARG A 121 -3.87 -15.40 -8.58
C ARG A 121 -2.92 -16.48 -8.06
N GLN A 122 -1.85 -16.76 -8.81
CA GLN A 122 -0.84 -17.74 -8.39
C GLN A 122 -0.15 -17.31 -7.08
N ILE A 123 0.19 -16.02 -6.94
CA ILE A 123 0.75 -15.47 -5.70
C ILE A 123 -0.23 -15.68 -4.54
N ALA A 124 -1.51 -15.33 -4.72
CA ALA A 124 -2.55 -15.52 -3.72
C ALA A 124 -2.65 -17.00 -3.28
N TYR A 125 -2.71 -17.92 -4.23
CA TYR A 125 -2.82 -19.35 -3.94
C TYR A 125 -1.54 -19.91 -3.29
N ASN A 126 -0.37 -19.45 -3.69
CA ASN A 126 0.89 -19.80 -3.03
C ASN A 126 0.88 -19.34 -1.56
N MET A 127 0.37 -18.14 -1.27
CA MET A 127 0.20 -17.68 0.11
C MET A 127 -0.75 -18.59 0.88
N LEU A 128 -1.87 -19.01 0.28
CA LEU A 128 -2.84 -19.88 0.95
C LEU A 128 -2.31 -21.30 1.18
N ARG A 129 -1.49 -21.83 0.25
CA ARG A 129 -0.93 -23.18 0.31
C ARG A 129 0.29 -23.28 1.24
N ASN A 130 1.20 -22.31 1.19
CA ASN A 130 2.44 -22.33 1.96
C ASN A 130 2.27 -21.67 3.33
N ARG A 131 2.04 -22.48 4.37
CA ARG A 131 2.02 -22.01 5.78
C ARG A 131 3.35 -21.39 6.24
N ARG A 132 4.46 -21.62 5.54
CA ARG A 132 5.80 -21.17 5.91
C ARG A 132 6.33 -19.97 5.12
N GLY A 133 5.63 -19.51 4.08
CA GLY A 133 6.11 -18.41 3.23
C GLY A 133 6.19 -17.07 3.99
N GLU A 134 7.31 -16.37 3.87
CA GLU A 134 7.57 -15.10 4.58
C GLU A 134 6.51 -14.05 4.29
N THR A 135 6.10 -13.90 3.03
CA THR A 135 5.06 -12.95 2.62
C THR A 135 3.71 -13.24 3.27
N ARG A 136 3.33 -14.52 3.46
CA ARG A 136 2.10 -14.89 4.16
C ARG A 136 2.22 -14.59 5.64
N LYS A 137 3.35 -14.93 6.27
CA LYS A 137 3.60 -14.63 7.69
C LYS A 137 3.53 -13.12 7.93
N LEU A 138 4.17 -12.33 7.08
CA LEU A 138 4.13 -10.88 7.12
C LEU A 138 2.71 -10.34 6.97
N PHE A 139 1.98 -10.77 5.92
CA PHE A 139 0.59 -10.36 5.72
C PHE A 139 -0.31 -10.71 6.93
N LEU A 140 -0.23 -11.93 7.45
CA LEU A 140 -1.03 -12.33 8.61
C LEU A 140 -0.65 -11.56 9.88
N ALA A 141 0.64 -11.33 10.13
CA ALA A 141 1.12 -10.55 11.26
C ALA A 141 0.63 -9.10 11.17
N LEU A 142 0.74 -8.48 10.00
CA LEU A 142 0.26 -7.13 9.74
C LEU A 142 -1.27 -7.02 9.90
N SER A 143 -2.03 -7.95 9.30
CA SER A 143 -3.49 -8.00 9.46
C SER A 143 -3.90 -8.15 10.93
N ALA A 144 -3.22 -9.02 11.69
CA ALA A 144 -3.50 -9.21 13.11
C ALA A 144 -3.18 -7.95 13.95
N LEU A 145 -2.04 -7.29 13.67
CA LEU A 145 -1.65 -6.04 14.31
C LEU A 145 -2.66 -4.93 14.03
N GLU A 146 -3.10 -4.80 12.77
CA GLU A 146 -4.06 -3.78 12.35
C GLU A 146 -5.46 -3.98 12.93
N ARG A 147 -5.85 -5.23 13.17
CA ARG A 147 -7.10 -5.54 13.89
C ARG A 147 -6.99 -5.22 15.37
N LYS A 148 -5.90 -5.63 16.04
CA LYS A 148 -5.66 -5.31 17.46
C LYS A 148 -5.61 -3.80 17.71
N SER A 149 -4.97 -3.04 16.82
CA SER A 149 -4.91 -1.57 16.92
C SER A 149 -6.30 -0.94 16.76
N SER A 150 -7.10 -1.44 15.82
CA SER A 150 -8.47 -0.98 15.57
C SER A 150 -9.41 -1.28 16.75
N GLN A 151 -9.31 -2.48 17.34
CA GLN A 151 -10.14 -2.91 18.47
C GLN A 151 -9.83 -2.13 19.76
N LYS A 152 -8.54 -1.94 20.10
CA LYS A 152 -8.13 -1.11 21.25
C LYS A 152 -8.62 0.34 21.15
N ARG A 153 -8.78 0.87 19.93
CA ARG A 153 -9.26 2.23 19.70
C ARG A 153 -10.78 2.34 19.87
N LEU A 154 -11.54 1.37 19.36
CA LEU A 154 -12.98 1.27 19.60
C LEU A 154 -13.28 1.26 21.11
N GLU A 155 -12.58 0.45 21.88
CA GLU A 155 -12.73 0.38 23.34
C GLU A 155 -12.41 1.71 24.05
N LYS A 156 -11.36 2.44 23.61
CA LYS A 156 -11.03 3.75 24.15
C LYS A 156 -12.06 4.84 23.79
N SER A 157 -12.66 4.77 22.61
CA SER A 157 -13.71 5.71 22.20
C SER A 157 -14.99 5.52 23.01
N VAL A 158 -15.42 4.27 23.24
CA VAL A 158 -16.60 3.95 24.04
C VAL A 158 -16.43 4.37 25.50
N LYS A 159 -15.22 4.29 26.05
CA LYS A 159 -14.91 4.75 27.42
C LYS A 159 -14.87 6.27 27.60
N LYS A 160 -14.73 7.05 26.52
CA LYS A 160 -14.74 8.52 26.57
C LYS A 160 -16.13 9.13 26.35
N SER A 161 -17.11 8.34 25.93
CA SER A 161 -18.49 8.76 25.68
C SER A 161 -19.46 8.35 26.78
N LYS A 162 -18.95 7.83 27.90
CA LYS A 162 -19.66 7.61 29.17
C LYS A 162 -19.07 8.53 30.22
#